data_AF-A0A7C2KL09-F1
#
_entry.id   AF-A0A7C2KL09-F1
#
_cell.length_a   1.000
_cell.length_b   1.000
_cell.length_c   1.000
_cell.angle_alpha   90.00
_cell.angle_beta   90.00
_cell.angle_gamma   90.00
#
_symmetry.space_group_name_H-M   'P 1'
#
loop_
_entity.id
_entity.type
_entity.pdbx_description
1 polymer ?
#
loop_
_entity_poly.entity_id
_entity_poly.type
_entity_poly.pdbx_seq_one_letter_code
_entity_poly.pdbx_strand_id
1 'polypeptide(L)'
;MRGIRRLLVPGLIPLLLLLSALALASSGGPYNLNWWTVDGGGYTVSTGGSYALGGTVGQSDAGVLSGGSYTLRGGFWGGVEVTYQVWTPLIMRDSP
;
A
#
# COMPACT_ATOMS: atom_id res chain seq x y z
N MET A 1 53.03 -27.16 -9.28
CA MET A 1 51.58 -26.92 -9.57
C MET A 1 50.62 -27.77 -8.73
N ARG A 2 50.86 -29.07 -8.48
CA ARG A 2 49.94 -29.94 -7.71
C ARG A 2 49.80 -29.59 -6.21
N GLY A 3 50.84 -29.04 -5.57
CA GLY A 3 50.82 -28.64 -4.15
C GLY A 3 50.00 -27.38 -3.86
N ILE A 4 50.02 -26.40 -4.77
CA ILE A 4 49.22 -25.17 -4.65
C ILE A 4 47.72 -25.47 -4.69
N ARG A 5 47.27 -26.37 -5.58
CA ARG A 5 45.86 -26.80 -5.64
C ARG A 5 45.38 -27.52 -4.37
N ARG A 6 46.28 -28.21 -3.64
CA ARG A 6 45.95 -28.91 -2.38
C ARG A 6 45.70 -27.96 -1.21
N LEU A 7 46.28 -26.76 -1.26
CA LEU A 7 46.10 -25.72 -0.24
C LEU A 7 44.96 -24.75 -0.58
N LEU A 8 44.70 -24.51 -1.87
CA LEU A 8 43.66 -23.58 -2.33
C LEU A 8 42.23 -24.05 -2.02
N VAL A 9 41.94 -25.33 -2.15
CA VAL A 9 40.58 -25.88 -1.96
C VAL A 9 40.08 -25.80 -0.51
N PRO A 10 40.84 -26.22 0.52
CA PRO A 10 40.38 -26.13 1.92
C PRO A 10 40.35 -24.70 2.45
N GLY A 11 41.14 -23.77 1.87
CA GLY A 11 41.07 -22.34 2.22
C GLY A 11 39.87 -21.62 1.63
N LEU A 12 39.28 -22.14 0.56
CA LEU A 12 38.16 -21.50 -0.15
C LEU A 12 36.88 -21.50 0.68
N ILE A 13 36.59 -22.60 1.37
CA ILE A 13 35.37 -22.77 2.18
C ILE A 13 35.30 -21.76 3.35
N PRO A 14 36.32 -21.66 4.24
CA PRO A 14 36.29 -20.67 5.31
C PRO A 14 36.34 -19.24 4.78
N LEU A 15 37.00 -18.99 3.64
CA LEU A 15 36.99 -17.68 2.99
C LEU A 15 35.59 -17.31 2.50
N LEU A 16 34.87 -18.23 1.86
CA LEU A 16 33.49 -18.05 1.42
C LEU A 16 32.53 -17.83 2.61
N LEU A 17 32.76 -18.52 3.73
CA LEU A 17 32.00 -18.31 4.97
C LEU A 17 32.30 -16.97 5.65
N LEU A 18 33.53 -16.47 5.57
CA LEU A 18 33.87 -15.12 6.04
C LEU A 18 33.23 -14.04 5.14
N LEU A 19 33.22 -14.27 3.83
CA LEU A 19 32.63 -13.37 2.85
C LEU A 19 31.10 -13.27 2.99
N SER A 20 30.40 -14.34 3.37
CA SER A 20 28.97 -14.29 3.61
C SER A 20 28.60 -13.51 4.88
N ALA A 21 29.47 -13.46 5.89
CA ALA A 21 29.27 -12.64 7.08
C ALA A 21 29.38 -11.12 6.81
N LEU A 22 29.98 -10.72 5.69
CA LEU A 22 30.04 -9.34 5.21
C LEU A 22 28.83 -8.93 4.35
N ALA A 23 27.89 -9.84 4.10
CA ALA A 23 26.66 -9.52 3.40
C ALA A 23 25.77 -8.65 4.29
N LEU A 24 25.91 -7.33 4.18
CA LEU A 24 24.99 -6.36 4.78
C LEU A 24 23.63 -6.55 4.11
N ALA A 25 22.64 -7.06 4.85
CA ALA A 25 21.25 -7.02 4.40
C ALA A 25 20.89 -5.55 4.14
N SER A 26 20.23 -5.26 3.01
CA SER A 26 19.71 -3.92 2.73
C SER A 26 18.72 -3.54 3.83
N SER A 27 19.14 -2.70 4.77
CA SER A 27 18.28 -2.19 5.85
C SER A 27 17.42 -1.00 5.40
N GLY A 28 17.50 -0.61 4.12
CA GLY A 28 16.88 0.62 3.59
C GLY A 28 17.67 1.90 3.83
N GLY A 29 18.82 1.84 4.52
CA GLY A 29 19.59 3.05 4.87
C GLY A 29 18.76 4.01 5.74
N PRO A 30 18.76 5.33 5.50
CA PRO A 30 17.91 6.28 6.21
C PRO A 30 16.44 6.25 5.76
N TYR A 31 16.10 5.47 4.73
CA TYR A 31 14.76 5.45 4.15
C TYR A 31 13.91 4.36 4.79
N ASN A 32 12.65 4.71 5.07
CA ASN A 32 11.65 3.76 5.54
C ASN A 32 11.13 2.94 4.34
N LEU A 33 11.33 1.62 4.38
CA LEU A 33 10.86 0.67 3.37
C LEU A 33 9.66 -0.17 3.85
N ASN A 34 8.87 0.34 4.80
CA ASN A 34 7.62 -0.30 5.20
C ASN A 34 6.70 -0.45 3.99
N TRP A 35 5.79 -1.43 4.04
CA TRP A 35 4.77 -1.58 3.02
C TRP A 35 3.80 -0.39 3.04
N TRP A 36 3.50 0.18 1.87
CA TRP A 36 2.51 1.24 1.67
C TRP A 36 1.86 1.08 0.29
N THR A 37 0.63 1.57 0.17
CA THR A 37 -0.13 1.69 -1.07
C THR A 37 -0.37 3.17 -1.36
N VAL A 38 -0.49 3.53 -2.64
CA VAL A 38 -1.06 4.81 -3.07
C VAL A 38 -2.46 4.52 -3.56
N ASP A 39 -3.42 4.70 -2.68
CA ASP A 39 -4.82 4.54 -3.02
C ASP A 39 -5.41 5.90 -3.39
N GLY A 40 -5.91 6.00 -4.61
CA GLY A 40 -6.36 7.29 -5.14
C GLY A 40 -6.57 7.21 -6.64
N GLY A 41 -7.83 7.29 -7.05
CA GLY A 41 -8.20 7.25 -8.45
C GLY A 41 -9.70 7.28 -8.58
N GLY A 42 -10.20 8.18 -9.42
CA GLY A 42 -11.63 8.38 -9.58
C GLY A 42 -11.91 9.67 -10.32
N TYR A 43 -13.18 9.84 -10.67
CA TYR A 43 -13.70 11.06 -11.26
C TYR A 43 -14.98 11.41 -10.51
N THR A 44 -15.04 12.63 -9.96
CA THR A 44 -16.22 13.07 -9.22
C THR A 44 -17.40 13.29 -10.15
N VAL A 45 -17.15 13.93 -11.30
CA VAL A 45 -18.15 14.24 -12.31
C VAL A 45 -17.53 14.16 -13.70
N SER A 46 -17.96 13.18 -14.47
CA SER A 46 -17.78 13.11 -15.93
C SER A 46 -19.14 13.32 -16.59
N THR A 47 -19.22 14.16 -17.62
CA THR A 47 -20.49 14.49 -18.29
C THR A 47 -20.47 14.06 -19.75
N GLY A 48 -21.65 13.65 -20.26
CA GLY A 48 -21.84 13.27 -21.65
C GLY A 48 -23.32 13.32 -22.03
N GLY A 49 -23.70 14.29 -22.86
CA GLY A 49 -25.10 14.54 -23.20
C GLY A 49 -25.92 14.87 -21.94
N SER A 50 -27.00 14.11 -21.71
CA SER A 50 -27.87 14.26 -20.53
C SER A 50 -27.44 13.45 -19.31
N TYR A 51 -26.26 12.81 -19.35
CA TYR A 51 -25.79 11.93 -18.28
C TYR A 51 -24.56 12.50 -17.56
N ALA A 52 -24.49 12.21 -16.26
CA ALA A 52 -23.32 12.44 -15.42
C ALA A 52 -22.92 11.13 -14.73
N LEU A 53 -21.63 10.88 -14.65
CA LEU A 53 -21.04 9.71 -14.01
C LEU A 53 -19.94 10.12 -13.04
N GLY A 54 -20.04 9.64 -11.81
CA GLY A 54 -18.93 9.64 -10.85
C GLY A 54 -18.46 8.21 -10.63
N GLY A 55 -17.17 8.02 -10.39
CA GLY A 55 -16.60 6.69 -10.15
C GLY A 55 -15.29 6.75 -9.39
N THR A 56 -14.92 5.64 -8.77
CA THR A 56 -13.62 5.43 -8.13
C THR A 56 -13.01 4.15 -8.70
N VAL A 57 -11.68 4.12 -8.82
CA VAL A 57 -10.95 2.85 -8.96
C VAL A 57 -11.18 2.05 -7.66
N GLY A 58 -11.18 0.72 -7.72
CA GLY A 58 -11.33 -0.12 -6.53
C GLY A 58 -10.26 0.22 -5.48
N GLN A 59 -10.68 0.41 -4.24
CA GLN A 59 -9.79 0.75 -3.12
C GLN A 59 -10.00 -0.25 -1.99
N SER A 60 -8.97 -1.00 -1.61
CA SER A 60 -9.03 -1.92 -0.47
C SER A 60 -9.18 -1.19 0.87
N ASP A 61 -8.78 0.07 0.89
CA ASP A 61 -8.56 0.89 2.07
C ASP A 61 -9.72 1.89 2.28
N ALA A 62 -10.75 1.83 1.42
CA ALA A 62 -11.94 2.67 1.57
C ALA A 62 -12.70 2.29 2.85
N GLY A 63 -13.00 3.29 3.68
CA GLY A 63 -13.69 3.08 4.95
C GLY A 63 -13.13 3.94 6.07
N VAL A 64 -13.57 3.66 7.29
CA VAL A 64 -13.07 4.32 8.50
C VAL A 64 -11.83 3.58 8.99
N LEU A 65 -10.70 4.28 8.99
CA LEU A 65 -9.41 3.84 9.51
C LEU A 65 -9.16 4.55 10.83
N SER A 66 -8.53 3.89 11.79
CA SER A 66 -8.23 4.49 13.10
C SER A 66 -6.86 4.06 13.62
N GLY A 67 -6.22 4.93 14.39
CA GLY A 67 -4.93 4.68 15.02
C GLY A 67 -4.63 5.71 16.10
N GLY A 68 -4.41 5.25 17.33
CA GLY A 68 -4.29 6.13 18.49
C GLY A 68 -5.54 7.00 18.65
N SER A 69 -5.36 8.32 18.75
CA SER A 69 -6.46 9.29 18.86
C SER A 69 -6.97 9.81 17.52
N TYR A 70 -6.51 9.25 16.40
CA TYR A 70 -6.84 9.75 15.06
C TYR A 70 -7.79 8.80 14.33
N THR A 71 -8.71 9.38 13.56
CA THR A 71 -9.61 8.69 12.64
C THR A 71 -9.47 9.31 11.26
N LEU A 72 -9.38 8.46 10.25
CA LEU A 72 -9.29 8.84 8.84
C LEU A 72 -10.42 8.16 8.09
N ARG A 73 -11.16 8.90 7.24
CA ARG A 73 -12.05 8.29 6.25
C ARG A 73 -11.25 8.09 4.97
N GLY A 74 -10.77 6.87 4.75
CA GLY A 74 -10.12 6.44 3.51
C GLY A 74 -11.14 6.30 2.38
N GLY A 75 -10.67 6.34 1.14
CA GLY A 75 -11.52 6.35 -0.05
C GLY A 75 -11.43 7.66 -0.83
N PHE A 76 -11.61 7.62 -2.16
CA PHE A 76 -11.73 8.84 -2.99
C PHE A 76 -12.92 9.71 -2.56
N TRP A 77 -13.97 9.09 -2.04
CA TRP A 77 -15.15 9.76 -1.48
C TRP A 77 -15.05 9.96 0.04
N GLY A 78 -13.95 9.53 0.67
CA GLY A 78 -13.71 9.66 2.10
C GLY A 78 -13.54 11.13 2.48
N GLY A 79 -14.51 11.67 3.23
CA GLY A 79 -14.54 13.09 3.60
C GLY A 79 -15.42 13.96 2.70
N VAL A 80 -15.98 13.41 1.62
CA VAL A 80 -17.07 14.05 0.87
C VAL A 80 -18.38 13.77 1.62
N GLU A 81 -19.03 14.82 2.10
CA GLU A 81 -20.40 14.71 2.62
C GLU A 81 -21.34 14.48 1.43
N VAL A 82 -21.90 13.27 1.33
CA VAL A 82 -22.88 12.96 0.27
C VAL A 82 -24.22 13.56 0.67
N THR A 83 -24.52 14.74 0.16
CA THR A 83 -25.82 15.38 0.33
C THR A 83 -26.82 14.79 -0.65
N TYR A 84 -27.78 14.02 -0.14
CA TYR A 84 -28.91 13.56 -0.95
C TYR A 84 -30.00 14.64 -0.96
N GLN A 85 -30.37 15.14 -2.14
CA GLN A 85 -31.62 15.88 -2.28
C GLN A 85 -32.76 14.88 -2.40
N VAL A 86 -33.49 14.72 -1.30
CA VAL A 86 -34.62 13.81 -1.18
C VAL A 86 -35.87 14.55 -1.64
N TRP A 87 -36.32 14.26 -2.86
CA TRP A 87 -37.49 14.90 -3.47
C TRP A 87 -38.81 14.18 -3.14
N THR A 88 -38.72 12.96 -2.62
CA THR A 88 -39.87 12.13 -2.25
C THR A 88 -39.71 11.65 -0.81
N PRO A 89 -40.81 11.41 -0.07
CA PRO A 89 -40.74 10.90 1.29
C PRO A 89 -39.91 9.60 1.34
N LEU A 90 -38.81 9.62 2.10
CA LEU A 90 -37.93 8.49 2.30
C LEU A 90 -38.24 7.83 3.64
N ILE A 91 -38.68 6.57 3.62
CA ILE A 91 -38.79 5.75 4.84
C ILE A 91 -37.47 5.00 5.00
N MET A 92 -36.68 5.37 6.01
CA MET A 92 -35.48 4.62 6.42
C MET A 92 -35.90 3.53 7.41
N ARG A 93 -35.39 2.31 7.19
CA ARG A 93 -35.53 1.23 8.15
C ARG A 93 -34.23 1.15 8.93
N ASP A 94 -34.27 1.49 10.21
CA ASP A 94 -33.11 1.33 11.08
C ASP A 94 -32.69 -0.14 11.07
N SER A 95 -31.43 -0.38 10.72
CA SER A 95 -30.79 -1.69 10.87
C SER A 95 -30.12 -1.71 12.24
N PRO A 96 -30.24 -2.81 13.01
CA PRO A 96 -29.72 -2.90 14.38
C PRO A 96 -28.20 -2.74 14.45
#